data_AF-A0A8J3FT02-F1
#
_entry.id   AF-A0A8J3FT02-F1
#
_cell.length_a   1.000
_cell.length_b   1.000
_cell.length_c   1.000
_cell.angle_alpha   90.00
_cell.angle_beta   90.00
_cell.angle_gamma   90.00
#
_symmetry.space_group_name_H-M   'P 1'
#
loop_
_entity.id
_entity.type
_entity.pdbx_description
1 polymer ?
#
loop_
_entity_poly.entity_id
_entity_poly.type
_entity_poly.pdbx_seq_one_letter_code
_entity_poly.pdbx_strand_id
1 'polypeptide(L)'
;MSVAVRPVGITRPRVVLADLVPGALARDIALVAAGAGLTGLLAQVALPVPGTPVPVTGQTFAALLVGAALGWQRGAASMALYLLAGMAGVPWLAGGASGWAAASFGYVVGLVFAGALVGALAGRGGDRTPLRTAGTMVLGNLAIYAVGVPWLMAVTGFDLANALARGVLPFLLGDALKIALAVGLLPGAWSLVRRFRG
;
A
#
# COMPACT_ATOMS: atom_id res chain seq x y z
N MET A 1 39.06 -27.09 -59.97
CA MET A 1 37.89 -27.47 -59.13
C MET A 1 37.73 -26.42 -58.05
N SER A 2 36.71 -25.56 -58.13
CA SER A 2 36.45 -24.49 -57.15
C SER A 2 35.31 -24.93 -56.23
N VAL A 3 35.59 -25.11 -54.94
CA VAL A 3 34.58 -25.46 -53.94
C VAL A 3 33.97 -24.16 -53.42
N ALA A 4 32.75 -23.87 -53.85
CA ALA A 4 31.99 -22.72 -53.36
C ALA A 4 31.49 -23.00 -51.93
N VAL A 5 32.05 -22.30 -50.94
CA VAL A 5 31.57 -22.33 -49.56
C VAL A 5 30.27 -21.54 -49.48
N ARG A 6 29.15 -22.21 -49.19
CA ARG A 6 27.85 -21.55 -48.97
C ARG A 6 27.89 -20.81 -47.63
N PRO A 7 27.45 -19.54 -47.58
CA PRO A 7 27.35 -18.82 -46.31
C PRO A 7 26.27 -19.47 -45.45
N VAL A 8 26.65 -19.85 -44.22
CA VAL A 8 25.72 -20.33 -43.19
C VAL A 8 24.83 -19.16 -42.82
N GLY A 9 23.54 -19.25 -43.13
CA GLY A 9 22.55 -18.24 -42.76
C GLY A 9 22.39 -18.21 -41.24
N ILE A 10 22.90 -17.17 -40.59
CA ILE A 10 22.64 -16.90 -39.18
C ILE A 10 21.16 -16.51 -39.07
N THR A 11 20.30 -17.44 -38.65
CA THR A 11 18.92 -17.14 -38.30
C THR A 11 18.94 -16.13 -37.16
N ARG A 12 18.48 -14.90 -37.42
CA ARG A 12 18.30 -13.89 -36.37
C ARG A 12 17.34 -14.49 -35.31
N PRO A 13 17.68 -14.44 -34.02
CA PRO A 13 16.76 -14.91 -32.98
C PRO A 13 15.41 -14.20 -33.14
N ARG A 14 14.32 -14.96 -33.06
CA ARG A 14 12.98 -14.38 -33.06
C ARG A 14 12.82 -13.58 -31.76
N VAL A 15 12.87 -12.26 -31.86
CA VAL A 15 12.59 -11.35 -30.74
C VAL A 15 11.18 -11.64 -30.22
N VAL A 16 11.04 -11.88 -28.92
CA VAL A 16 9.75 -12.14 -28.26
C VAL A 16 9.22 -10.87 -27.58
N LEU A 17 7.92 -10.79 -27.30
CA LEU A 17 7.31 -9.60 -26.69
C LEU A 17 7.96 -9.21 -25.34
N ALA A 18 8.46 -10.18 -24.59
CA ALA A 18 9.16 -9.94 -23.33
C ALA A 18 10.45 -9.12 -23.51
N ASP A 19 11.14 -9.24 -24.65
CA ASP A 19 12.36 -8.49 -24.95
C ASP A 19 12.09 -6.99 -25.16
N LEU A 20 10.83 -6.61 -25.41
CA LEU A 20 10.40 -5.23 -25.59
C LEU A 20 10.11 -4.52 -24.25
N VAL A 21 10.03 -5.26 -23.14
CA VAL A 21 9.69 -4.68 -21.83
C VAL A 21 10.95 -4.09 -21.19
N PRO A 22 11.01 -2.77 -20.94
CA PRO A 22 12.16 -2.18 -20.27
C PRO A 22 12.31 -2.70 -18.84
N GLY A 23 13.54 -2.93 -18.39
CA GLY A 23 13.80 -3.41 -17.02
C GLY A 23 13.24 -2.50 -15.92
N ALA A 24 13.18 -1.19 -16.16
CA ALA A 24 12.55 -0.24 -15.24
C ALA A 24 11.03 -0.47 -15.10
N LEU A 25 10.33 -0.71 -16.21
CA LEU A 25 8.90 -1.00 -16.21
C LEU A 25 8.60 -2.31 -15.47
N ALA A 26 9.35 -3.37 -15.78
CA ALA A 26 9.21 -4.65 -15.09
C ALA A 26 9.40 -4.52 -13.57
N ARG A 27 10.41 -3.75 -13.15
CA ARG A 27 10.66 -3.45 -11.74
C ARG A 27 9.50 -2.70 -11.10
N ASP A 28 8.97 -1.66 -11.74
CA ASP A 28 7.89 -0.87 -11.17
C ASP A 28 6.59 -1.67 -11.04
N ILE A 29 6.26 -2.50 -12.04
CA ILE A 29 5.13 -3.43 -11.97
C ILE A 29 5.32 -4.42 -10.81
N ALA A 30 6.51 -5.01 -10.68
CA ALA A 30 6.81 -5.95 -9.60
C ALA A 30 6.69 -5.29 -8.22
N LEU A 31 7.18 -4.06 -8.05
CA LEU A 31 7.06 -3.30 -6.80
C LEU A 31 5.60 -2.96 -6.47
N VAL A 32 4.81 -2.57 -7.47
CA VAL A 32 3.38 -2.28 -7.30
C VAL A 32 2.60 -3.53 -6.90
N ALA A 33 2.84 -4.65 -7.58
CA ALA A 33 2.24 -5.93 -7.25
C ALA A 33 2.65 -6.42 -5.85
N ALA A 34 3.93 -6.30 -5.49
CA ALA A 34 4.43 -6.65 -4.16
C ALA A 34 3.82 -5.76 -3.07
N GLY A 35 3.68 -4.44 -3.31
CA GLY A 35 3.03 -3.51 -2.39
C GLY A 35 1.55 -3.85 -2.16
N ALA A 36 0.81 -4.14 -3.23
CA ALA A 36 -0.58 -4.58 -3.14
C ALA A 36 -0.72 -5.93 -2.41
N GLY A 37 0.14 -6.90 -2.76
CA GLY A 37 0.18 -8.22 -2.12
C GLY A 37 0.50 -8.15 -0.64
N LEU A 38 1.48 -7.33 -0.23
CA LEU A 38 1.80 -7.09 1.18
C LEU A 38 0.59 -6.53 1.93
N THR A 39 -0.11 -5.55 1.35
CA THR A 39 -1.34 -5.01 1.95
C THR A 39 -2.43 -6.06 2.09
N GLY A 40 -2.67 -6.86 1.05
CA GLY A 40 -3.64 -7.96 1.09
C GLY A 40 -3.32 -9.02 2.15
N LEU A 41 -2.04 -9.39 2.29
CA LEU A 41 -1.59 -10.32 3.33
C LEU A 41 -1.80 -9.76 4.74
N LEU A 42 -1.39 -8.51 4.97
CA LEU A 42 -1.54 -7.87 6.29
C LEU A 42 -3.00 -7.51 6.61
N ALA A 43 -3.86 -7.36 5.60
CA ALA A 43 -5.29 -7.21 5.79
C ALA A 43 -5.94 -8.45 6.43
N GLN A 44 -5.34 -9.64 6.26
CA GLN A 44 -5.85 -10.88 6.85
C GLN A 44 -5.65 -10.94 8.36
N VAL A 45 -4.70 -10.18 8.90
CA VAL A 45 -4.61 -9.94 10.35
C VAL A 45 -5.74 -8.99 10.72
N ALA A 46 -6.95 -9.53 10.89
CA ALA A 46 -8.18 -8.79 11.15
C ALA A 46 -8.77 -9.19 12.49
N LEU A 47 -8.76 -8.26 13.44
CA LEU A 47 -9.30 -8.44 14.78
C LEU A 47 -10.63 -7.68 14.88
N PRO A 48 -11.76 -8.38 15.05
CA PRO A 48 -13.03 -7.72 15.29
C PRO A 48 -12.98 -7.00 16.65
N VAL A 49 -13.53 -5.79 16.70
CA VAL A 49 -13.61 -5.01 17.94
C VAL A 49 -15.08 -4.91 18.36
N PRO A 50 -15.42 -5.29 19.60
CA PRO A 50 -16.80 -5.20 20.08
C PRO A 50 -17.36 -3.79 19.93
N GLY A 51 -18.59 -3.68 19.41
CA GLY A 51 -19.28 -2.40 19.26
C GLY A 51 -18.96 -1.60 17.99
N THR A 52 -18.07 -2.08 17.12
CA THR A 52 -17.80 -1.46 15.81
C THR A 52 -17.96 -2.44 14.65
N PRO A 53 -18.52 -1.99 13.50
CA PRO A 53 -18.62 -2.80 12.29
C PRO A 53 -17.29 -2.89 11.51
N VAL A 54 -16.23 -2.21 11.96
CA VAL A 54 -14.93 -2.15 11.27
C VAL A 54 -13.89 -2.92 12.09
N PRO A 55 -13.19 -3.91 11.51
CA PRO A 55 -12.13 -4.64 12.22
C PRO A 55 -10.84 -3.83 12.29
N VAL A 56 -10.06 -4.01 13.36
CA VAL A 56 -8.66 -3.55 13.41
C VAL A 56 -7.85 -4.47 12.52
N THR A 57 -7.05 -3.91 11.62
CA THR A 57 -6.29 -4.71 10.64
C THR A 57 -4.84 -4.27 10.50
N GLY A 58 -4.02 -5.13 9.90
CA GLY A 58 -2.66 -4.78 9.45
C GLY A 58 -2.62 -3.96 8.15
N GLN A 59 -3.74 -3.81 7.45
CA GLN A 59 -3.79 -3.18 6.12
C GLN A 59 -3.32 -1.71 6.13
N THR A 60 -3.69 -0.94 7.17
CA THR A 60 -3.33 0.47 7.26
C THR A 60 -1.82 0.61 7.43
N PHE A 61 -1.20 -0.22 8.26
CA PHE A 61 0.25 -0.25 8.42
C PHE A 61 0.97 -0.54 7.10
N ALA A 62 0.52 -1.57 6.39
CA ALA A 62 1.09 -1.96 5.10
C ALA A 62 1.02 -0.80 4.09
N ALA A 63 -0.15 -0.17 3.96
CA ALA A 63 -0.36 0.94 3.03
C ALA A 63 0.58 2.11 3.27
N LEU A 64 0.75 2.53 4.54
CA LEU A 64 1.63 3.64 4.87
C LEU A 64 3.11 3.30 4.67
N LEU A 65 3.53 2.07 5.02
CA LEU A 65 4.88 1.59 4.75
C LEU A 65 5.18 1.51 3.24
N VAL A 66 4.24 0.97 2.46
CA VAL A 66 4.34 0.85 1.00
C VAL A 66 4.43 2.24 0.38
N GLY A 67 3.60 3.19 0.82
CA GLY A 67 3.71 4.60 0.42
C GLY A 67 5.10 5.15 0.69
N ALA A 68 5.58 5.03 1.93
CA ALA A 68 6.87 5.57 2.34
C ALA A 68 8.05 4.96 1.55
N ALA A 69 8.02 3.64 1.34
CA ALA A 69 9.11 2.91 0.68
C ALA A 69 9.12 3.07 -0.84
N LEU A 70 7.94 3.09 -1.49
CA LEU A 70 7.84 3.08 -2.95
C LEU A 70 7.68 4.47 -3.57
N GLY A 71 7.36 5.49 -2.75
CA GLY A 71 7.07 6.84 -3.19
C GLY A 71 5.63 7.02 -3.68
N TRP A 72 5.24 8.25 -4.01
CA TRP A 72 3.83 8.60 -4.24
C TRP A 72 3.17 7.85 -5.39
N GLN A 73 3.86 7.67 -6.53
CA GLN A 73 3.28 7.01 -7.71
C GLN A 73 3.05 5.51 -7.47
N ARG A 74 4.11 4.80 -7.06
CA ARG A 74 4.04 3.35 -6.84
C ARG A 74 3.25 2.99 -5.59
N GLY A 75 3.30 3.83 -4.54
CA GLY A 75 2.46 3.69 -3.36
C GLY A 75 0.98 3.79 -3.71
N ALA A 76 0.59 4.86 -4.44
CA ALA A 76 -0.78 5.02 -4.90
C ALA A 76 -1.23 3.87 -5.82
N ALA A 77 -0.39 3.49 -6.80
CA ALA A 77 -0.68 2.40 -7.72
C ALA A 77 -0.84 1.04 -6.99
N SER A 78 -0.02 0.78 -5.95
CA SER A 78 -0.13 -0.43 -5.13
C SER A 78 -1.48 -0.49 -4.41
N MET A 79 -1.89 0.63 -3.79
CA MET A 79 -3.17 0.68 -3.08
C MET A 79 -4.36 0.66 -4.04
N ALA A 80 -4.23 1.28 -5.22
CA ALA A 80 -5.24 1.21 -6.27
C ALA A 80 -5.40 -0.22 -6.80
N LEU A 81 -4.30 -0.93 -7.03
CA LEU A 81 -4.34 -2.35 -7.40
C LEU A 81 -5.00 -3.18 -6.30
N TYR A 82 -4.64 -2.95 -5.03
CA TYR A 82 -5.26 -3.61 -3.88
C TYR A 82 -6.78 -3.40 -3.85
N LEU A 83 -7.22 -2.14 -3.95
CA LEU A 83 -8.63 -1.74 -3.97
C LEU A 83 -9.37 -2.38 -5.15
N LEU A 84 -8.86 -2.20 -6.38
CA LEU A 84 -9.55 -2.61 -7.60
C LEU A 84 -9.67 -4.13 -7.71
N ALA A 85 -8.64 -4.90 -7.34
CA ALA A 85 -8.78 -6.35 -7.35
C ALA A 85 -9.75 -6.84 -6.25
N GLY A 86 -9.76 -6.17 -5.09
CA GLY A 86 -10.74 -6.43 -4.04
C GLY A 86 -12.17 -6.19 -4.53
N MET A 87 -12.41 -5.06 -5.23
CA MET A 87 -13.69 -4.75 -5.86
C MET A 87 -14.07 -5.77 -6.95
N ALA A 88 -13.09 -6.27 -7.71
CA ALA A 88 -13.29 -7.29 -8.75
C ALA A 88 -13.54 -8.71 -8.20
N GLY A 89 -13.55 -8.89 -6.87
CA GLY A 89 -13.92 -10.15 -6.22
C GLY A 89 -12.75 -10.92 -5.60
N VAL A 90 -11.51 -10.42 -5.66
CA VAL A 90 -10.37 -11.07 -5.00
C VAL A 90 -10.57 -11.03 -3.48
N PRO A 91 -10.61 -12.19 -2.78
CA PRO A 91 -10.93 -12.28 -1.36
C PRO A 91 -9.72 -11.96 -0.48
N TRP A 92 -9.21 -10.74 -0.61
CA TRP A 92 -8.00 -10.29 0.09
C TRP A 92 -8.20 -9.00 0.89
N LEU A 93 -9.42 -8.49 0.95
CA LEU A 93 -9.76 -7.45 1.93
C LEU A 93 -9.78 -8.08 3.33
N ALA A 94 -10.08 -7.27 4.35
CA ALA A 94 -10.07 -7.71 5.73
C ALA A 94 -10.89 -9.01 5.95
N GLY A 95 -10.27 -10.03 6.53
CA GLY A 95 -10.92 -11.31 6.84
C GLY A 95 -11.39 -12.09 5.60
N GLY A 96 -10.70 -11.99 4.47
CA GLY A 96 -11.06 -12.66 3.22
C GLY A 96 -12.23 -12.01 2.47
N ALA A 97 -12.65 -10.80 2.85
CA ALA A 97 -13.72 -10.09 2.17
C ALA A 97 -13.33 -9.63 0.76
N SER A 98 -14.33 -9.33 -0.06
CA SER A 98 -14.21 -8.72 -1.38
C SER A 98 -15.43 -7.85 -1.70
N GLY A 99 -15.38 -7.13 -2.81
CA GLY A 99 -16.41 -6.18 -3.21
C GLY A 99 -16.35 -4.86 -2.45
N TRP A 100 -17.50 -4.20 -2.34
CA TRP A 100 -17.62 -2.83 -1.84
C TRP A 100 -18.69 -2.64 -0.75
N ALA A 101 -19.46 -3.69 -0.43
CA ALA A 101 -20.57 -3.58 0.52
C ALA A 101 -20.14 -3.44 1.99
N ALA A 102 -18.87 -3.68 2.30
CA ALA A 102 -18.39 -3.65 3.69
C ALA A 102 -18.40 -2.24 4.28
N ALA A 103 -18.72 -2.12 5.58
CA ALA A 103 -18.65 -0.86 6.31
C ALA A 103 -17.23 -0.26 6.33
N SER A 104 -16.20 -1.10 6.21
CA SER A 104 -14.79 -0.71 6.16
C SER A 104 -14.31 -0.28 4.76
N PHE A 105 -15.13 -0.41 3.72
CA PHE A 105 -14.69 -0.19 2.33
C PHE A 105 -14.16 1.24 2.09
N GLY A 106 -14.78 2.27 2.65
CA GLY A 106 -14.26 3.64 2.55
C GLY A 106 -12.85 3.82 3.10
N TYR A 107 -12.45 3.04 4.11
CA TYR A 107 -11.09 3.07 4.64
C TYR A 107 -10.11 2.47 3.63
N VAL A 108 -10.52 1.43 2.90
CA VAL A 108 -9.75 0.83 1.79
C VAL A 108 -9.53 1.85 0.67
N VAL A 109 -10.56 2.61 0.31
CA VAL A 109 -10.44 3.71 -0.66
C VAL A 109 -9.48 4.78 -0.13
N GLY A 110 -9.58 5.12 1.15
CA GLY A 110 -8.67 6.02 1.85
C GLY A 110 -7.19 5.61 1.77
N LEU A 111 -6.88 4.30 1.68
CA LEU A 111 -5.50 3.81 1.54
C LEU A 111 -4.82 4.36 0.29
N VAL A 112 -5.56 4.57 -0.81
CA VAL A 112 -4.98 5.11 -2.07
C VAL A 112 -4.43 6.50 -1.84
N PHE A 113 -5.22 7.37 -1.20
CA PHE A 113 -4.83 8.73 -0.87
C PHE A 113 -3.71 8.75 0.17
N ALA A 114 -3.79 7.89 1.19
CA ALA A 114 -2.77 7.77 2.21
C ALA A 114 -1.42 7.30 1.64
N GLY A 115 -1.43 6.29 0.76
CA GLY A 115 -0.23 5.79 0.09
C GLY A 115 0.43 6.86 -0.78
N ALA A 116 -0.36 7.64 -1.52
CA ALA A 116 0.12 8.77 -2.30
C ALA A 116 0.73 9.87 -1.41
N LEU A 117 -0.01 10.29 -0.37
CA LEU A 117 0.39 11.34 0.56
C LEU A 117 1.67 10.97 1.32
N VAL A 118 1.69 9.80 1.95
CA VAL A 118 2.86 9.32 2.69
C VAL A 118 4.06 9.15 1.77
N GLY A 119 3.88 8.62 0.56
CA GLY A 119 4.96 8.53 -0.41
C GLY A 119 5.50 9.89 -0.84
N ALA A 120 4.64 10.90 -0.97
CA ALA A 120 5.06 12.27 -1.29
C ALA A 120 5.81 12.94 -0.12
N LEU A 121 5.40 12.67 1.12
CA LEU A 121 6.06 13.19 2.32
C LEU A 121 7.40 12.48 2.56
N ALA A 122 7.47 11.16 2.41
CA ALA A 122 8.70 10.37 2.50
C ALA A 122 9.71 10.80 1.43
N GLY A 123 9.26 11.07 0.20
CA GLY A 123 10.09 11.64 -0.86
C GLY A 123 10.75 12.99 -0.49
N ARG A 124 10.14 13.75 0.42
CA ARG A 124 10.67 15.02 0.98
C ARG A 124 11.44 14.82 2.29
N GLY A 125 11.75 13.56 2.66
CA GLY A 125 12.48 13.21 3.87
C GLY A 125 11.62 13.12 5.14
N GLY A 126 10.30 12.94 4.99
CA GLY A 126 9.35 12.71 6.07
C GLY A 126 9.57 11.40 6.85
N ASP A 127 10.44 10.51 6.37
CA ASP A 127 10.71 9.19 6.96
C ASP A 127 12.13 9.06 7.55
N ARG A 128 12.87 10.17 7.64
CA ARG A 128 14.31 10.16 7.97
C ARG A 128 14.62 10.26 9.45
N THR A 129 13.68 10.73 10.25
CA THR A 129 13.81 10.84 11.71
C THR A 129 12.56 10.31 12.39
N PRO A 130 12.64 9.86 13.65
CA PRO A 130 11.48 9.39 14.40
C PRO A 130 10.29 10.36 14.39
N LEU A 131 10.54 11.63 14.70
CA LEU A 131 9.48 12.65 14.77
C LEU A 131 8.82 12.90 13.40
N ARG A 132 9.61 13.02 12.33
CA ARG A 132 9.07 13.21 10.97
C ARG A 132 8.27 11.99 10.54
N THR A 133 8.76 10.80 10.85
CA THR A 133 8.09 9.54 10.52
C THR A 133 6.74 9.47 11.22
N ALA A 134 6.70 9.76 12.53
CA ALA A 134 5.46 9.81 13.29
C ALA A 134 4.46 10.80 12.68
N GLY A 135 4.88 12.03 12.38
CA GLY A 135 4.02 13.03 11.75
C GLY A 135 3.50 12.60 10.38
N THR A 136 4.36 12.00 9.55
CA THR A 136 3.98 11.47 8.23
C THR A 136 2.92 10.37 8.35
N MET A 137 3.10 9.45 9.29
CA MET A 137 2.16 8.34 9.50
C MET A 137 0.82 8.82 10.10
N VAL A 138 0.84 9.84 10.96
CA VAL A 138 -0.39 10.49 11.46
C VAL A 138 -1.17 11.12 10.30
N LEU A 139 -0.51 11.89 9.44
CA LEU A 139 -1.15 12.49 8.26
C LEU A 139 -1.71 11.42 7.31
N GLY A 140 -1.01 10.30 7.15
CA GLY A 140 -1.50 9.14 6.43
C GLY A 140 -2.80 8.58 7.01
N ASN A 141 -2.85 8.34 8.33
CA ASN A 141 -4.08 7.86 8.99
C ASN A 141 -5.23 8.87 8.88
N LEU A 142 -4.95 10.17 8.99
CA LEU A 142 -5.97 11.20 8.78
C LEU A 142 -6.56 11.15 7.37
N ALA A 143 -5.74 10.92 6.34
CA ALA A 143 -6.23 10.72 4.97
C ALA A 143 -7.13 9.48 4.84
N ILE A 144 -6.81 8.39 5.56
CA ILE A 144 -7.66 7.19 5.62
C ILE A 144 -9.00 7.54 6.26
N TYR A 145 -9.00 8.20 7.42
CA TYR A 145 -10.20 8.56 8.15
C TYR A 145 -11.08 9.56 7.41
N ALA A 146 -10.48 10.51 6.68
CA ALA A 146 -11.20 11.49 5.89
C ALA A 146 -12.11 10.88 4.81
N VAL A 147 -11.78 9.67 4.33
CA VAL A 147 -12.60 8.92 3.37
C VAL A 147 -13.42 7.83 4.06
N GLY A 148 -12.84 7.15 5.04
CA GLY A 148 -13.48 6.03 5.75
C GLY A 148 -14.69 6.44 6.58
N VAL A 149 -14.61 7.56 7.32
CA VAL A 149 -15.69 8.00 8.20
C VAL A 149 -16.95 8.43 7.41
N PRO A 150 -16.87 9.25 6.35
CA PRO A 150 -18.04 9.57 5.53
C PRO A 150 -18.70 8.33 4.91
N TRP A 151 -17.91 7.37 4.44
CA TRP A 151 -18.44 6.10 3.94
C TRP A 151 -19.17 5.32 5.03
N LEU A 152 -18.55 5.20 6.21
CA LEU A 152 -19.15 4.51 7.35
C LEU A 152 -20.52 5.11 7.70
N MET A 153 -20.60 6.45 7.78
CA MET A 153 -21.86 7.17 8.01
C MET A 153 -22.90 6.84 6.94
N ALA A 154 -22.52 6.85 5.67
CA ALA A 154 -23.43 6.60 4.55
C ALA A 154 -24.02 5.17 4.57
N VAL A 155 -23.23 4.17 4.96
CA VAL A 155 -23.67 2.76 4.94
C VAL A 155 -24.34 2.29 6.23
N THR A 156 -24.04 2.90 7.39
CA THR A 156 -24.65 2.53 8.67
C THR A 156 -25.76 3.46 9.12
N GLY A 157 -25.86 4.66 8.54
CA GLY A 157 -26.76 5.72 9.00
C GLY A 157 -26.32 6.37 10.32
N PHE A 158 -25.07 6.17 10.75
CA PHE A 158 -24.56 6.83 11.95
C PHE A 158 -24.44 8.35 11.77
N ASP A 159 -24.73 9.09 12.83
CA ASP A 159 -24.31 10.48 12.94
C ASP A 159 -22.78 10.58 13.13
N LEU A 160 -22.25 11.80 13.03
CA LEU A 160 -20.81 12.03 13.13
C LEU A 160 -20.23 11.55 14.47
N ALA A 161 -20.96 11.76 15.57
CA ALA A 161 -20.49 11.35 16.90
C ALA A 161 -20.33 9.83 17.02
N ASN A 162 -21.33 9.06 16.57
CA ASN A 162 -21.26 7.61 16.55
C ASN A 162 -20.21 7.10 15.55
N ALA A 163 -20.09 7.75 14.39
CA ALA A 163 -19.08 7.37 13.40
C ALA A 163 -17.65 7.60 13.91
N LEU A 164 -17.37 8.67 14.65
CA LEU A 164 -16.07 8.89 15.29
C LEU A 164 -15.84 7.90 16.44
N ALA A 165 -16.84 7.69 17.29
CA ALA A 165 -16.75 6.80 18.45
C ALA A 165 -16.51 5.33 18.06
N ARG A 166 -17.06 4.89 16.93
CA ARG A 166 -16.96 3.49 16.46
C ARG A 166 -15.98 3.30 15.31
N GLY A 167 -15.76 4.34 14.50
CA GLY A 167 -14.97 4.31 13.27
C GLY A 167 -13.58 4.93 13.39
N VAL A 168 -13.24 5.58 14.51
CA VAL A 168 -11.91 6.19 14.73
C VAL A 168 -11.34 5.82 16.10
N LEU A 169 -12.07 6.13 17.18
CA LEU A 169 -11.57 6.01 18.55
C LEU A 169 -10.99 4.61 18.89
N PRO A 170 -11.61 3.48 18.51
CA PRO A 170 -11.07 2.15 18.83
C PRO A 170 -9.76 1.82 18.11
N PHE A 171 -9.48 2.50 16.99
CA PHE A 171 -8.32 2.23 16.14
C PHE A 171 -7.08 3.02 16.55
N LEU A 172 -7.26 4.13 17.30
CA LEU A 172 -6.15 5.04 17.65
C LEU A 172 -5.02 4.34 18.41
N LEU A 173 -5.33 3.42 19.32
CA LEU A 173 -4.31 2.64 20.03
C LEU A 173 -3.53 1.73 19.05
N GLY A 174 -4.26 1.07 18.16
CA GLY A 174 -3.67 0.23 17.12
C GLY A 174 -2.82 1.04 16.14
N ASP A 175 -3.20 2.27 15.83
CA ASP A 175 -2.45 3.17 14.97
C ASP A 175 -1.20 3.68 15.66
N ALA A 176 -1.28 4.06 16.93
CA ALA A 176 -0.11 4.46 17.72
C ALA A 176 0.96 3.34 17.73
N LEU A 177 0.54 2.09 17.91
CA LEU A 177 1.45 0.94 17.84
C LEU A 177 2.08 0.79 16.45
N LYS A 178 1.29 0.88 15.38
CA LYS A 178 1.78 0.83 13.99
C LYS A 178 2.76 1.96 13.68
N ILE A 179 2.47 3.16 14.17
CA ILE A 179 3.33 4.33 14.02
C ILE A 179 4.65 4.10 14.75
N ALA A 180 4.62 3.57 15.97
CA ALA A 180 5.84 3.23 16.72
C ALA A 180 6.70 2.21 15.97
N LEU A 181 6.08 1.19 15.37
CA LEU A 181 6.78 0.23 14.52
C LEU A 181 7.41 0.90 13.29
N ALA A 182 6.67 1.76 12.57
CA ALA A 182 7.19 2.49 11.41
C ALA A 182 8.35 3.43 11.79
N VAL A 183 8.28 4.07 12.96
CA VAL A 183 9.32 4.92 13.52
C VAL A 183 10.62 4.16 13.81
N GLY A 184 10.53 2.89 14.21
CA GLY A 184 11.71 2.03 14.34
C GLY A 184 12.26 1.58 12.98
N LEU A 185 11.37 1.14 12.08
CA LEU A 185 11.75 0.52 10.81
C LEU A 185 12.34 1.50 9.80
N LEU A 186 11.69 2.65 9.55
CA LEU A 186 12.05 3.53 8.44
C LEU A 186 13.35 4.32 8.68
N PRO A 187 13.50 5.09 9.77
CA PRO A 187 14.79 5.68 10.13
C PRO A 187 15.90 4.64 10.29
N GLY A 188 15.58 3.48 10.87
CA GLY A 188 16.52 2.36 11.03
C GLY A 188 17.07 1.89 9.68
N ALA A 189 16.19 1.63 8.72
CA ALA A 189 16.57 1.25 7.36
C ALA A 189 17.44 2.33 6.68
N TRP A 190 17.09 3.61 6.82
CA TRP A 190 17.89 4.71 6.28
C TRP A 190 19.27 4.82 6.94
N SER A 191 19.37 4.56 8.24
CA SER A 191 20.66 4.59 8.95
C SER A 191 21.59 3.49 8.42
N LEU A 192 21.05 2.31 8.15
CA LEU A 192 21.78 1.17 7.62
C LEU A 192 22.26 1.45 6.18
N VAL A 193 21.39 1.98 5.33
CA VAL A 193 21.75 2.34 3.94
C VAL A 193 22.86 3.39 3.91
N ARG A 194 22.85 4.37 4.81
CA ARG A 194 23.90 5.40 4.89
C ARG A 194 25.26 4.80 5.30
N ARG A 195 25.27 3.78 6.16
CA ARG A 195 26.51 3.10 6.59
C ARG A 195 27.19 2.32 5.47
N PHE A 196 26.44 1.84 4.47
CA PHE A 196 27.00 1.10 3.34
C PHE A 196 27.32 1.96 2.11
N ARG A 197 26.86 3.21 2.09
CA ARG A 197 27.10 4.16 0.99
C ARG A 197 28.11 5.27 1.32
N GLY A 198 28.57 5.33 2.57
CA GLY A 198 29.68 6.19 3.01
C GLY A 198 30.93 5.36 3.18
#